data_AF-A0A1C0A5N2-F1
#
_entry.id   AF-A0A1C0A5N2-F1
#
_cell.length_a   1.000
_cell.length_b   1.000
_cell.length_c   1.000
_cell.angle_alpha   90.00
_cell.angle_beta   90.00
_cell.angle_gamma   90.00
#
_symmetry.space_group_name_H-M   'P 1'
#
loop_
_entity.id
_entity.type
_entity.pdbx_description
1 polymer ?
#
loop_
_entity_poly.entity_id
_entity_poly.type
_entity_poly.pdbx_seq_one_letter_code
_entity_poly.pdbx_strand_id
1 'polypeptide(L)'
;MIEGNNISTRVKFGFIDRVMKEYKIQNSGFGDTLIDLCFEICETEEEWRHLVKKLNNNPSDWDKELMMDIYKNALDDDEAYLVERNKKLLYGMDYWDLATFYIDRSNIKKAIEITKEGILKGKGRVTELYEYYFNYFANKNNLEELEWLVEQALKRGKEGKNMLDRLFEYHKKQGDYKKAKDILQKSYKFIRNNGYYEEYKRAKEFLKENDFELLEDEIIKKAKDNNIEEYLEICLDKGSKEDALNILLDICSEESYYYWTNRFDNFAKRLKEEFPKQIVEYYWKSALRKIAQKKREEYRVAAIYLKEAKGIYIHLLEDRSTWKKRFSALKLEFKRRRALLDEISHL
;
A
#
# COMPACT_ATOMS: atom_id res chain seq x y z
N MET A 1 -29.86 19.32 0.24
CA MET A 1 -29.82 20.62 0.92
C MET A 1 -31.17 20.86 1.58
N ILE A 2 -31.30 20.49 2.86
CA ILE A 2 -32.39 21.01 3.70
C ILE A 2 -31.74 22.17 4.45
N GLU A 3 -31.85 23.36 3.87
CA GLU A 3 -31.45 24.59 4.55
C GLU A 3 -32.61 25.04 5.46
N GLY A 4 -32.33 25.11 6.76
CA GLY A 4 -32.99 25.99 7.73
C GLY A 4 -34.52 25.95 7.82
N ASN A 5 -35.07 24.97 8.54
CA ASN A 5 -36.28 25.18 9.34
C ASN A 5 -36.38 24.11 10.45
N ASN A 6 -36.63 24.59 11.66
CA ASN A 6 -36.62 23.86 12.94
C ASN A 6 -37.61 22.68 12.91
N ILE A 7 -37.17 21.50 12.43
CA ILE A 7 -37.99 20.28 12.46
C ILE A 7 -38.20 19.94 13.94
N SER A 8 -39.46 19.94 14.40
CA SER A 8 -39.73 19.65 15.81
C SER A 8 -39.26 18.24 16.18
N THR A 9 -38.79 18.08 17.42
CA THR A 9 -38.37 16.78 17.99
C THR A 9 -39.42 15.69 17.76
N ARG A 10 -40.72 16.02 17.87
CA ARG A 10 -41.81 15.07 17.57
C ARG A 10 -41.81 14.59 16.11
N VAL A 11 -41.55 15.48 15.16
CA VAL A 11 -41.47 15.11 13.73
C VAL A 11 -40.21 14.28 13.48
N LYS A 12 -39.07 14.64 14.09
CA LYS A 12 -37.83 13.85 14.05
C LYS A 12 -38.04 12.44 14.60
N PHE A 13 -38.70 12.28 15.76
CA PHE A 13 -39.03 10.95 16.32
C PHE A 13 -39.86 10.11 15.36
N GLY A 14 -40.90 10.70 14.77
CA GLY A 14 -41.74 9.99 13.80
C GLY A 14 -40.98 9.60 12.53
N PHE A 15 -39.98 10.39 12.14
CA PHE A 15 -39.08 10.07 11.04
C PHE A 15 -38.11 8.93 11.40
N ILE A 16 -37.39 9.04 12.52
CA ILE A 16 -36.49 8.02 13.05
C ILE A 16 -37.22 6.67 13.17
N ASP A 17 -38.46 6.68 13.68
CA ASP A 17 -39.25 5.45 13.83
C ASP A 17 -39.51 4.72 12.51
N ARG A 18 -39.75 5.47 11.44
CA ARG A 18 -39.93 4.89 10.10
C ARG A 18 -38.62 4.39 9.52
N VAL A 19 -37.56 5.19 9.65
CA VAL A 19 -36.22 4.83 9.17
C VAL A 19 -35.71 3.57 9.86
N MET A 20 -35.82 3.51 11.18
CA MET A 20 -35.35 2.37 11.98
C MET A 20 -36.11 1.08 11.67
N LYS A 21 -37.38 1.17 11.28
CA LYS A 21 -38.14 0.00 10.80
C LYS A 21 -37.52 -0.57 9.53
N GLU A 22 -37.20 0.27 8.55
CA GLU A 22 -36.57 -0.17 7.30
C GLU A 22 -35.14 -0.66 7.52
N TYR A 23 -34.36 0.05 8.35
CA TYR A 23 -33.01 -0.36 8.73
C TYR A 23 -32.99 -1.77 9.36
N LYS A 24 -33.91 -2.07 10.27
CA LYS A 24 -34.00 -3.40 10.93
C LYS A 24 -34.46 -4.52 9.99
N ILE A 25 -35.14 -4.20 8.88
CA ILE A 25 -35.53 -5.19 7.87
C ILE A 25 -34.31 -5.66 7.06
N GLN A 26 -33.24 -4.87 6.97
CA GLN A 26 -31.98 -5.19 6.28
C GLN A 26 -32.13 -5.65 4.81
N ASN A 27 -33.20 -5.25 4.12
CA ASN A 27 -33.51 -5.73 2.76
C ASN A 27 -33.28 -4.69 1.65
N SER A 28 -32.80 -3.50 1.99
CA SER A 28 -32.74 -2.37 1.06
C SER A 28 -31.32 -2.05 0.55
N GLY A 29 -30.27 -2.54 1.22
CA GLY A 29 -28.89 -2.15 0.94
C GLY A 29 -28.53 -0.72 1.38
N PHE A 30 -29.46 0.02 1.99
CA PHE A 30 -29.28 1.41 2.44
C PHE A 30 -29.04 1.53 3.96
N GLY A 31 -28.64 0.45 4.64
CA GLY A 31 -28.52 0.42 6.10
C GLY A 31 -27.70 1.56 6.68
N ASP A 32 -26.48 1.75 6.16
CA ASP A 32 -25.55 2.79 6.64
C ASP A 32 -26.11 4.19 6.37
N THR A 33 -26.59 4.46 5.15
CA THR A 33 -27.18 5.75 4.78
C THR A 33 -28.40 6.12 5.64
N LEU A 34 -29.20 5.12 6.03
CA LEU A 34 -30.35 5.33 6.90
C LEU A 34 -29.91 5.70 8.33
N ILE A 35 -28.84 5.12 8.84
CA ILE A 35 -28.26 5.48 10.13
C ILE A 35 -27.62 6.86 10.07
N ASP A 36 -26.85 7.16 9.03
CA ASP A 36 -26.21 8.47 8.83
C ASP A 36 -27.26 9.59 8.86
N LEU A 37 -28.39 9.37 8.19
CA LEU A 37 -29.49 10.33 8.19
C LEU A 37 -30.12 10.53 9.58
N CYS A 38 -30.20 9.48 10.40
CA CYS A 38 -30.62 9.60 11.79
C CYS A 38 -29.61 10.42 12.61
N PHE A 39 -28.31 10.24 12.37
CA PHE A 39 -27.26 10.99 13.05
C PHE A 39 -27.27 12.48 12.65
N GLU A 40 -27.54 12.79 11.38
CA GLU A 40 -27.62 14.15 10.87
C GLU A 40 -28.78 14.95 11.47
N ILE A 41 -29.92 14.31 11.78
CA ILE A 41 -31.11 15.01 12.29
C ILE A 41 -31.17 15.11 13.82
N CYS A 42 -30.46 14.25 14.54
CA CYS A 42 -30.43 14.27 16.00
C CYS A 42 -29.53 15.40 16.50
N GLU A 43 -30.10 16.34 17.24
CA GLU A 43 -29.39 17.51 17.75
C GLU A 43 -29.47 17.62 19.29
N THR A 44 -30.54 17.07 19.89
CA THR A 44 -30.78 17.15 21.33
C THR A 44 -30.55 15.82 22.03
N GLU A 45 -30.27 15.86 23.34
CA GLU A 45 -30.14 14.66 24.18
C GLU A 45 -31.38 13.74 24.06
N GLU A 46 -32.58 14.32 24.01
CA GLU A 46 -33.83 13.57 23.89
C GLU A 46 -33.89 12.76 22.58
N GLU A 47 -33.40 13.35 21.48
CA GLU A 47 -33.35 12.74 20.14
C GLU A 47 -32.34 11.60 20.07
N TRP A 48 -31.15 11.82 20.62
CA TRP A 48 -30.13 10.78 20.72
C TRP A 48 -30.58 9.61 21.61
N ARG A 49 -31.19 9.88 22.77
CA ARG A 49 -31.73 8.82 23.63
C ARG A 49 -32.89 8.06 22.98
N HIS A 50 -33.71 8.73 22.17
CA HIS A 50 -34.74 8.06 21.37
C HIS A 50 -34.13 7.12 20.33
N LEU A 51 -33.10 7.56 19.60
CA LEU A 51 -32.39 6.71 18.64
C LEU A 51 -31.74 5.49 19.32
N VAL A 52 -31.06 5.69 20.44
CA VAL A 52 -30.49 4.60 21.27
C VAL A 52 -31.56 3.57 21.65
N LYS A 53 -32.74 4.03 22.08
CA LYS A 53 -33.87 3.13 22.40
C LYS A 53 -34.29 2.28 21.19
N LYS A 54 -34.23 2.83 19.97
CA LYS A 54 -34.56 2.08 18.73
C LYS A 54 -33.48 1.07 18.38
N LEU A 55 -32.20 1.43 18.55
CA LEU A 55 -31.07 0.53 18.33
C LEU A 55 -31.09 -0.65 19.31
N ASN A 56 -31.38 -0.38 20.59
CA ASN A 56 -31.41 -1.37 21.66
C ASN A 56 -32.57 -2.38 21.57
N ASN A 57 -33.51 -2.21 20.64
CA ASN A 57 -34.55 -3.20 20.40
C ASN A 57 -33.99 -4.37 19.58
N ASN A 58 -33.71 -5.50 20.24
CA ASN A 58 -33.03 -6.67 19.68
C ASN A 58 -31.74 -6.27 18.93
N PRO A 59 -30.70 -5.81 19.66
CA PRO A 59 -29.54 -5.19 19.03
C PRO A 59 -28.63 -6.24 18.40
N SER A 60 -28.25 -6.00 17.14
CA SER A 60 -27.11 -6.65 16.50
C SER A 60 -25.80 -6.16 17.11
N ASP A 61 -24.67 -6.81 16.77
CA ASP A 61 -23.35 -6.31 17.19
C ASP A 61 -23.07 -4.91 16.63
N TRP A 62 -23.51 -4.62 15.40
CA TRP A 62 -23.38 -3.29 14.79
C TRP A 62 -24.22 -2.23 15.52
N ASP A 63 -25.44 -2.57 15.92
CA ASP A 63 -26.29 -1.65 16.70
C ASP A 63 -25.63 -1.27 18.04
N LYS A 64 -24.88 -2.19 18.66
CA LYS A 64 -24.17 -1.91 19.91
C LYS A 64 -23.00 -0.96 19.71
N GLU A 65 -22.25 -1.08 18.61
CA GLU A 65 -21.21 -0.11 18.25
C GLU A 65 -21.81 1.28 18.04
N LEU A 66 -22.90 1.39 17.28
CA LEU A 66 -23.61 2.66 17.09
C LEU A 66 -24.10 3.27 18.41
N MET A 67 -24.64 2.46 19.32
CA MET A 67 -25.02 2.96 20.65
C MET A 67 -23.83 3.47 21.44
N MET A 68 -22.68 2.76 21.42
CA MET A 68 -21.46 3.21 22.10
C MET A 68 -20.95 4.53 21.51
N ASP A 69 -20.99 4.70 20.18
CA ASP A 69 -20.64 5.95 19.53
C ASP A 69 -21.55 7.11 19.94
N ILE A 70 -22.86 6.86 20.07
CA ILE A 70 -23.83 7.86 20.55
C ILE A 70 -23.53 8.22 22.02
N TYR A 71 -23.33 7.22 22.90
CA TYR A 71 -22.99 7.48 24.30
C TYR A 71 -21.71 8.31 24.43
N LYS A 72 -20.66 7.93 23.70
CA LYS A 72 -19.35 8.58 23.74
C LYS A 72 -19.36 9.99 23.17
N ASN A 73 -19.96 10.20 21.99
CA ASN A 73 -19.74 11.41 21.21
C ASN A 73 -20.92 12.40 21.25
N ALA A 74 -22.15 11.92 21.38
CA ALA A 74 -23.34 12.75 21.30
C ALA A 74 -23.98 13.04 22.67
N LEU A 75 -23.90 12.07 23.60
CA LEU A 75 -24.51 12.17 24.93
C LEU A 75 -23.51 12.50 26.04
N ASP A 76 -22.21 12.30 25.80
CA ASP A 76 -21.15 12.36 26.83
C ASP A 76 -21.47 11.46 28.05
N ASP A 77 -22.12 10.33 27.79
CA ASP A 77 -22.56 9.34 28.78
C ASP A 77 -21.46 8.29 28.98
N ASP A 78 -20.39 8.72 29.66
CA ASP A 78 -19.19 7.92 29.91
C ASP A 78 -19.52 6.58 30.60
N GLU A 79 -20.48 6.56 31.53
CA GLU A 79 -20.88 5.35 32.25
C GLU A 79 -21.52 4.33 31.30
N ALA A 80 -22.50 4.75 30.49
CA ALA A 80 -23.16 3.87 29.54
C ALA A 80 -22.17 3.33 28.49
N TYR A 81 -21.29 4.18 27.97
CA TYR A 81 -20.23 3.77 27.05
C TYR A 81 -19.31 2.72 27.70
N LEU A 82 -18.77 3.00 28.90
CA LEU A 82 -17.85 2.09 29.57
C LEU A 82 -18.50 0.76 29.92
N VAL A 83 -19.76 0.75 30.36
CA VAL A 83 -20.50 -0.48 30.66
C VAL A 83 -20.60 -1.35 29.41
N GLU A 84 -20.94 -0.79 28.26
CA GLU A 84 -21.04 -1.57 27.01
C GLU A 84 -19.67 -1.99 26.47
N ARG A 85 -18.69 -1.07 26.38
CA ARG A 85 -17.37 -1.37 25.81
C ARG A 85 -16.61 -2.42 26.62
N ASN A 86 -16.74 -2.42 27.95
CA ASN A 86 -16.08 -3.43 28.79
C ASN A 86 -16.72 -4.82 28.73
N LYS A 87 -17.95 -4.97 28.21
CA LYS A 87 -18.56 -6.30 28.01
C LYS A 87 -17.87 -7.08 26.89
N LYS A 88 -17.26 -6.39 25.92
CA LYS A 88 -16.68 -7.00 24.72
C LYS A 88 -15.39 -6.27 24.31
N LEU A 89 -14.26 -6.78 24.80
CA LEU A 89 -12.91 -6.42 24.35
C LEU A 89 -12.25 -7.64 23.73
N LEU A 90 -12.30 -7.77 22.40
CA LEU A 90 -11.78 -8.94 21.69
C LEU A 90 -10.77 -8.55 20.61
N TYR A 91 -11.11 -7.57 19.79
CA TYR A 91 -10.28 -7.11 18.68
C TYR A 91 -9.42 -5.92 19.11
N GLY A 92 -8.28 -5.74 18.46
CA GLY A 92 -7.41 -4.60 18.74
C GLY A 92 -8.10 -3.24 18.55
N MET A 93 -9.09 -3.17 17.65
CA MET A 93 -9.90 -1.95 17.49
C MET A 93 -10.82 -1.68 18.68
N ASP A 94 -11.30 -2.70 19.40
CA ASP A 94 -12.10 -2.51 20.62
C ASP A 94 -11.24 -1.85 21.71
N TYR A 95 -9.99 -2.34 21.85
CA TYR A 95 -9.01 -1.76 22.76
C TYR A 95 -8.58 -0.36 22.32
N TRP A 96 -8.46 -0.12 21.01
CA TRP A 96 -8.10 1.20 20.50
C TRP A 96 -9.20 2.21 20.75
N ASP A 97 -10.46 1.86 20.51
CA ASP A 97 -11.58 2.74 20.83
C ASP A 97 -11.59 3.09 22.33
N LEU A 98 -11.43 2.11 23.21
CA LEU A 98 -11.35 2.36 24.65
C LEU A 98 -10.12 3.19 25.05
N ALA A 99 -8.97 2.99 24.39
CA ALA A 99 -7.79 3.81 24.61
C ALA A 99 -8.05 5.27 24.20
N THR A 100 -8.64 5.50 23.01
CA THR A 100 -8.97 6.86 22.54
C THR A 100 -9.96 7.55 23.45
N PHE A 101 -10.97 6.84 23.97
CA PHE A 101 -11.86 7.37 24.99
C PHE A 101 -11.07 7.96 26.17
N TYR A 102 -10.12 7.21 26.74
CA TYR A 102 -9.31 7.74 27.84
C TYR A 102 -8.34 8.86 27.42
N ILE A 103 -7.86 8.86 26.16
CA ILE A 103 -7.05 9.95 25.61
C ILE A 103 -7.87 11.25 25.57
N ASP A 104 -9.10 11.17 25.05
CA ASP A 104 -10.00 12.31 24.89
C ASP A 104 -10.36 12.93 26.25
N ARG A 105 -10.45 12.09 27.30
CA ARG A 105 -10.65 12.52 28.69
C ARG A 105 -9.35 12.86 29.43
N SER A 106 -8.23 13.01 28.71
CA SER A 106 -6.90 13.33 29.25
C SER A 106 -6.38 12.34 30.31
N ASN A 107 -6.94 11.13 30.39
CA ASN A 107 -6.50 10.07 31.28
C ASN A 107 -5.45 9.18 30.60
N ILE A 108 -4.27 9.77 30.35
CA ILE A 108 -3.19 9.14 29.59
C ILE A 108 -2.69 7.85 30.26
N LYS A 109 -2.65 7.82 31.60
CA LYS A 109 -2.24 6.61 32.33
C LYS A 109 -3.13 5.43 31.95
N LYS A 110 -4.45 5.63 31.96
CA LYS A 110 -5.39 4.57 31.63
C LYS A 110 -5.36 4.20 30.15
N ALA A 111 -5.23 5.20 29.27
CA ALA A 111 -5.06 4.95 27.84
C ALA A 111 -3.85 4.06 27.55
N ILE A 112 -2.72 4.27 28.23
CA ILE A 112 -1.51 3.44 28.07
C ILE A 112 -1.71 2.03 28.62
N GLU A 113 -2.38 1.87 29.76
CA GLU A 113 -2.73 0.54 30.31
C GLU A 113 -3.59 -0.26 29.32
N ILE A 114 -4.66 0.35 28.79
CA ILE A 114 -5.56 -0.28 27.81
C ILE A 114 -4.82 -0.60 26.51
N THR A 115 -3.97 0.32 26.05
CA THR A 115 -3.13 0.11 24.87
C THR A 115 -2.24 -1.12 25.04
N LYS A 116 -1.54 -1.22 26.19
CA LYS A 116 -0.65 -2.35 26.51
C LYS A 116 -1.43 -3.66 26.54
N GLU A 117 -2.62 -3.66 27.13
CA GLU A 117 -3.48 -4.83 27.17
C GLU A 117 -3.93 -5.25 25.75
N GLY A 118 -4.32 -4.29 24.91
CA GLY A 118 -4.73 -4.55 23.53
C GLY A 118 -3.60 -5.11 22.66
N ILE A 119 -2.36 -4.66 22.87
CA ILE A 119 -1.18 -5.23 22.21
C ILE A 119 -1.04 -6.74 22.51
N LEU A 120 -1.27 -7.11 23.77
CA LEU A 120 -1.13 -8.48 24.25
C LEU A 120 -2.31 -9.38 23.87
N LYS A 121 -3.54 -8.87 23.97
CA LYS A 121 -4.77 -9.69 23.87
C LYS A 121 -5.59 -9.46 22.61
N GLY A 122 -5.54 -8.26 22.05
CA GLY A 122 -6.40 -7.85 20.94
C GLY A 122 -6.18 -8.70 19.70
N LYS A 123 -7.26 -9.19 19.08
CA LYS A 123 -7.24 -9.95 17.83
C LYS A 123 -7.33 -9.03 16.62
N GLY A 124 -6.88 -9.51 15.45
CA GLY A 124 -6.98 -8.75 14.21
C GLY A 124 -6.02 -7.54 14.18
N ARG A 125 -6.51 -6.41 13.65
CA ARG A 125 -5.77 -5.14 13.52
C ARG A 125 -5.43 -4.57 14.89
N VAL A 126 -4.16 -4.24 15.10
CA VAL A 126 -3.61 -3.68 16.36
C VAL A 126 -2.62 -2.54 16.11
N THR A 127 -2.44 -2.13 14.85
CA THR A 127 -1.39 -1.18 14.44
C THR A 127 -1.46 0.12 15.22
N GLU A 128 -2.64 0.70 15.39
CA GLU A 128 -2.87 1.93 16.16
C GLU A 128 -2.37 1.84 17.60
N LEU A 129 -2.56 0.68 18.25
CA LEU A 129 -2.10 0.45 19.62
C LEU A 129 -0.57 0.46 19.68
N TYR A 130 0.09 -0.23 18.75
CA TYR A 130 1.55 -0.24 18.64
C TYR A 130 2.10 1.15 18.37
N GLU A 131 1.52 1.90 17.42
CA GLU A 131 1.98 3.23 17.07
C GLU A 131 1.80 4.24 18.21
N TYR A 132 0.64 4.23 18.88
CA TYR A 132 0.38 5.09 20.02
C TYR A 132 1.35 4.79 21.17
N TYR A 133 1.52 3.51 21.52
CA TYR A 133 2.45 3.09 22.57
C TYR A 133 3.89 3.49 22.26
N PHE A 134 4.35 3.24 21.03
CA PHE A 134 5.68 3.62 20.57
C PHE A 134 5.90 5.13 20.73
N ASN A 135 4.99 5.95 20.18
CA ASN A 135 5.13 7.40 20.20
C ASN A 135 5.16 7.94 21.63
N TYR A 136 4.32 7.41 22.52
CA TYR A 136 4.30 7.81 23.93
C TYR A 136 5.65 7.55 24.62
N PHE A 137 6.20 6.35 24.50
CA PHE A 137 7.46 6.00 25.16
C PHE A 137 8.71 6.55 24.48
N ALA A 138 8.66 6.78 23.16
CA ALA A 138 9.71 7.49 22.44
C ALA A 138 9.85 8.94 22.94
N ASN A 139 8.74 9.65 23.14
CA ASN A 139 8.74 11.00 23.71
C ASN A 139 9.25 11.05 25.16
N LYS A 140 9.14 9.93 25.89
CA LYS A 140 9.66 9.78 27.25
C LYS A 140 11.10 9.23 27.30
N ASN A 141 11.72 8.96 26.15
CA ASN A 141 13.02 8.29 26.02
C ASN A 141 13.10 6.97 26.83
N ASN A 142 11.99 6.24 26.94
CA ASN A 142 11.94 4.98 27.68
C ASN A 142 12.28 3.81 26.75
N LEU A 143 13.57 3.50 26.64
CA LEU A 143 14.06 2.47 25.73
C LEU A 143 13.56 1.06 26.10
N GLU A 144 13.42 0.74 27.38
CA GLU A 144 12.96 -0.58 27.84
C GLU A 144 11.56 -0.90 27.29
N GLU A 145 10.65 0.06 27.34
CA GLU A 145 9.28 -0.11 26.82
C GLU A 145 9.24 -0.16 25.28
N LEU A 146 10.14 0.56 24.59
CA LEU A 146 10.26 0.48 23.13
C LEU A 146 10.80 -0.89 22.68
N GLU A 147 11.82 -1.41 23.37
CA GLU A 147 12.39 -2.73 23.08
C GLU A 147 11.38 -3.84 23.39
N TRP A 148 10.66 -3.76 24.52
CA TRP A 148 9.55 -4.67 24.84
C TRP A 148 8.47 -4.67 23.77
N LEU A 149 8.05 -3.49 23.31
CA LEU A 149 7.03 -3.34 22.28
C LEU A 149 7.46 -4.02 20.97
N VAL A 150 8.69 -3.78 20.54
CA VAL A 150 9.26 -4.40 19.34
C VAL A 150 9.30 -5.92 19.50
N GLU A 151 9.70 -6.44 20.67
CA GLU A 151 9.66 -7.89 20.93
C GLU A 151 8.25 -8.48 20.77
N GLN A 152 7.21 -7.81 21.29
CA GLN A 152 5.83 -8.25 21.09
C GLN A 152 5.41 -8.22 19.62
N ALA A 153 5.82 -7.18 18.89
CA ALA A 153 5.54 -7.04 17.47
C ALA A 153 6.15 -8.18 16.65
N LEU A 154 7.38 -8.57 16.98
CA LEU A 154 8.11 -9.66 16.33
C LEU A 154 7.43 -11.02 16.61
N LYS A 155 6.98 -11.27 17.84
CA LYS A 155 6.22 -12.48 18.21
C LYS A 155 4.92 -12.60 17.43
N ARG A 156 4.25 -11.47 17.15
CA ARG A 156 2.99 -11.41 16.40
C ARG A 156 3.21 -11.48 14.87
N GLY A 157 4.41 -11.15 14.40
CA GLY A 157 4.83 -11.24 12.99
C GLY A 157 4.42 -10.05 12.13
N LYS A 158 3.12 -9.71 12.05
CA LYS A 158 2.64 -8.66 11.11
C LYS A 158 3.17 -7.26 11.42
N GLU A 159 3.31 -6.90 12.69
CA GLU A 159 3.77 -5.55 13.10
C GLU A 159 5.29 -5.46 13.23
N GLY A 160 6.01 -6.60 13.14
CA GLY A 160 7.44 -6.68 13.46
C GLY A 160 8.31 -5.73 12.62
N LYS A 161 8.10 -5.69 11.29
CA LYS A 161 8.84 -4.79 10.41
C LYS A 161 8.57 -3.31 10.75
N ASN A 162 7.30 -2.93 10.89
CA ASN A 162 6.92 -1.54 11.18
C ASN A 162 7.55 -1.06 12.50
N MET A 163 7.49 -1.89 13.55
CA MET A 163 8.08 -1.54 14.84
C MET A 163 9.62 -1.50 14.80
N LEU A 164 10.27 -2.40 14.06
CA LEU A 164 11.72 -2.31 13.84
C LEU A 164 12.09 -1.03 13.08
N ASP A 165 11.32 -0.63 12.07
CA ASP A 165 11.58 0.60 11.31
C ASP A 165 11.43 1.85 12.19
N ARG A 166 10.43 1.89 13.07
CA ARG A 166 10.27 2.97 14.04
C ARG A 166 11.41 3.00 15.04
N LEU A 167 11.84 1.85 15.56
CA LEU A 167 12.97 1.76 16.50
C LEU A 167 14.29 2.17 15.83
N PHE A 168 14.47 1.84 14.54
CA PHE A 168 15.57 2.32 13.73
C PHE A 168 15.60 3.85 13.67
N GLU A 169 14.48 4.48 13.28
CA GLU A 169 14.39 5.95 13.17
C GLU A 169 14.63 6.61 14.53
N TYR A 170 14.16 6.00 15.61
CA TYR A 170 14.45 6.46 16.97
C TYR A 170 15.97 6.49 17.24
N HIS A 171 16.68 5.36 17.07
CA HIS A 171 18.13 5.32 17.32
C HIS A 171 18.94 6.19 16.35
N LYS A 172 18.52 6.28 15.08
CA LYS A 172 19.11 7.17 14.07
C LYS A 172 19.04 8.62 14.54
N LYS A 173 17.89 9.08 15.02
CA LYS A 173 17.70 10.45 15.55
C LYS A 173 18.55 10.74 16.80
N GLN A 174 18.79 9.72 17.63
CA GLN A 174 19.66 9.84 18.80
C GLN A 174 21.16 9.79 18.46
N GLY A 175 21.52 9.52 17.21
CA GLY A 175 22.92 9.37 16.79
C GLY A 175 23.57 8.03 17.20
N ASP A 176 22.79 7.06 17.67
CA ASP A 176 23.30 5.73 18.03
C ASP A 176 23.43 4.85 16.79
N TYR A 177 24.51 5.07 16.04
CA TYR A 177 24.81 4.35 14.80
C TYR A 177 24.82 2.83 14.99
N LYS A 178 25.41 2.33 16.07
CA LYS A 178 25.57 0.88 16.30
C LYS A 178 24.20 0.23 16.45
N LYS A 179 23.33 0.76 17.31
CA LYS A 179 21.99 0.19 17.50
C LYS A 179 21.13 0.35 16.26
N ALA A 180 21.14 1.54 15.65
CA ALA A 180 20.36 1.78 14.43
C ALA A 180 20.78 0.82 13.30
N LYS A 181 22.08 0.59 13.08
CA LYS A 181 22.56 -0.42 12.11
C LYS A 181 21.99 -1.81 12.42
N ASP A 182 22.15 -2.28 13.65
CA ASP A 182 21.70 -3.62 14.04
C ASP A 182 20.18 -3.79 13.84
N ILE A 183 19.40 -2.73 14.10
CA ILE A 183 17.95 -2.73 13.90
C ILE A 183 17.59 -2.69 12.42
N LEU A 184 18.29 -1.90 11.60
CA LEU A 184 18.07 -1.87 10.15
C LEU A 184 18.29 -3.26 9.53
N GLN A 185 19.41 -3.92 9.89
CA GLN A 185 19.71 -5.28 9.45
C GLN A 185 18.67 -6.29 9.92
N LYS A 186 18.12 -6.13 11.14
CA LYS A 186 17.01 -6.96 11.60
C LYS A 186 15.72 -6.68 10.82
N SER A 187 15.39 -5.43 10.54
CA SER A 187 14.19 -5.03 9.78
C SER A 187 14.22 -5.59 8.36
N TYR A 188 15.39 -5.55 7.71
CA TYR A 188 15.62 -6.13 6.39
C TYR A 188 15.21 -7.61 6.30
N LYS A 189 15.40 -8.39 7.39
CA LYS A 189 15.00 -9.81 7.41
C LYS A 189 13.49 -10.05 7.36
N PHE A 190 12.67 -9.01 7.56
CA PHE A 190 11.21 -9.08 7.47
C PHE A 190 10.67 -8.65 6.10
N ILE A 191 11.55 -8.25 5.18
CA ILE A 191 11.18 -8.04 3.79
C ILE A 191 10.70 -9.36 3.19
N ARG A 192 9.61 -9.28 2.42
CA ARG A 192 9.06 -10.42 1.69
C ARG A 192 9.58 -10.40 0.25
N ASN A 193 8.70 -10.49 -0.74
CA ASN A 193 9.08 -10.58 -2.15
C ASN A 193 9.20 -9.19 -2.85
N ASN A 194 9.14 -8.09 -2.10
CA ASN A 194 9.21 -6.72 -2.60
C ASN A 194 9.80 -5.78 -1.54
N GLY A 195 10.25 -4.59 -1.97
CA GLY A 195 10.84 -3.57 -1.09
C GLY A 195 12.37 -3.64 -0.95
N TYR A 196 13.04 -4.49 -1.71
CA TYR A 196 14.51 -4.55 -1.78
C TYR A 196 15.14 -3.25 -2.28
N TYR A 197 14.58 -2.60 -3.30
CA TYR A 197 15.17 -1.33 -3.80
C TYR A 197 15.03 -0.18 -2.80
N GLU A 198 13.90 -0.11 -2.08
CA GLU A 198 13.75 0.88 -1.00
C GLU A 198 14.73 0.64 0.14
N GLU A 199 14.98 -0.62 0.48
CA GLU A 199 15.89 -0.99 1.56
C GLU A 199 17.36 -0.88 1.13
N TYR A 200 17.65 -1.06 -0.16
CA TYR A 200 18.92 -0.71 -0.77
C TYR A 200 19.23 0.78 -0.58
N LYS A 201 18.32 1.67 -0.99
CA LYS A 201 18.49 3.12 -0.83
C LYS A 201 18.65 3.51 0.63
N ARG A 202 17.77 2.99 1.49
CA ARG A 202 17.81 3.26 2.93
C ARG A 202 19.13 2.81 3.56
N ALA A 203 19.63 1.64 3.18
CA ALA A 203 20.93 1.14 3.64
C ALA A 203 22.08 2.02 3.12
N LYS A 204 22.08 2.37 1.84
CA LYS A 204 23.10 3.22 1.18
C LYS A 204 23.19 4.60 1.81
N GLU A 205 22.06 5.18 2.20
CA GLU A 205 21.99 6.51 2.83
C GLU A 205 22.47 6.52 4.29
N PHE A 206 22.29 5.43 5.03
CA PHE A 206 22.52 5.40 6.47
C PHE A 206 23.82 4.69 6.89
N LEU A 207 24.17 3.59 6.23
CA LEU A 207 25.30 2.74 6.62
C LEU A 207 26.62 3.35 6.16
N LYS A 208 27.67 3.10 6.95
CA LYS A 208 29.06 3.33 6.53
C LYS A 208 29.43 2.32 5.45
N GLU A 209 30.35 2.69 4.57
CA GLU A 209 30.79 1.91 3.40
C GLU A 209 30.99 0.40 3.69
N ASN A 210 31.87 0.04 4.64
CA ASN A 210 32.11 -1.38 4.99
C ASN A 210 30.86 -2.12 5.50
N ASP A 211 29.96 -1.43 6.21
CA ASP A 211 28.72 -2.03 6.72
C ASP A 211 27.66 -2.15 5.60
N PHE A 212 27.68 -1.20 4.66
CA PHE A 212 26.81 -1.19 3.49
C PHE A 212 27.15 -2.32 2.54
N GLU A 213 28.43 -2.51 2.20
CA GLU A 213 28.88 -3.58 1.27
C GLU A 213 28.37 -4.97 1.68
N LEU A 214 28.44 -5.29 2.97
CA LEU A 214 27.97 -6.58 3.49
C LEU A 214 26.46 -6.78 3.33
N LEU A 215 25.67 -5.73 3.54
CA LEU A 215 24.21 -5.79 3.42
C LEU A 215 23.77 -5.67 1.95
N GLU A 216 24.49 -4.89 1.15
CA GLU A 216 24.27 -4.67 -0.27
C GLU A 216 24.27 -5.99 -1.03
N ASP A 217 25.27 -6.84 -0.80
CA ASP A 217 25.36 -8.14 -1.45
C ASP A 217 24.16 -9.05 -1.13
N GLU A 218 23.68 -9.02 0.11
CA GLU A 218 22.49 -9.78 0.51
C GLU A 218 21.22 -9.22 -0.16
N ILE A 219 21.07 -7.89 -0.23
CA ILE A 219 19.95 -7.22 -0.91
C ILE A 219 19.93 -7.55 -2.39
N ILE A 220 21.06 -7.38 -3.08
CA ILE A 220 21.19 -7.63 -4.51
C ILE A 220 20.84 -9.08 -4.84
N LYS A 221 21.38 -10.03 -4.08
CA LYS A 221 21.11 -11.45 -4.28
C LYS A 221 19.61 -11.76 -4.14
N LYS A 222 18.98 -11.31 -3.05
CA LYS A 222 17.54 -11.57 -2.84
C LYS A 222 16.66 -10.84 -3.86
N ALA A 223 17.00 -9.62 -4.25
CA ALA A 223 16.27 -8.89 -5.29
C ALA A 223 16.33 -9.65 -6.61
N LYS A 224 17.52 -10.11 -7.02
CA LYS A 224 17.70 -10.89 -8.25
C LYS A 224 16.85 -12.17 -8.26
N ASP A 225 16.79 -12.87 -7.13
CA ASP A 225 16.08 -14.15 -7.01
C ASP A 225 14.55 -13.99 -6.91
N ASN A 226 14.06 -12.88 -6.31
CA ASN A 226 12.64 -12.75 -5.94
C ASN A 226 11.89 -11.61 -6.67
N ASN A 227 12.60 -10.59 -7.16
CA ASN A 227 12.01 -9.41 -7.78
C ASN A 227 12.97 -8.71 -8.74
N ILE A 228 12.98 -9.18 -9.99
CA ILE A 228 13.88 -8.70 -11.05
C ILE A 228 13.71 -7.20 -11.35
N GLU A 229 12.49 -6.65 -11.24
CA GLU A 229 12.24 -5.22 -11.46
C GLU A 229 13.01 -4.36 -10.46
N GLU A 230 12.96 -4.71 -9.18
CA GLU A 230 13.71 -3.99 -8.14
C GLU A 230 15.22 -4.23 -8.25
N TYR A 231 15.64 -5.41 -8.69
CA TYR A 231 17.06 -5.66 -8.98
C TYR A 231 17.59 -4.77 -10.11
N LEU A 232 16.81 -4.59 -11.19
CA LEU A 232 17.17 -3.67 -12.28
C LEU A 232 17.28 -2.23 -11.79
N GLU A 233 16.40 -1.78 -10.88
CA GLU A 233 16.53 -0.46 -10.24
C GLU A 233 17.83 -0.33 -9.46
N ILE A 234 18.22 -1.35 -8.70
CA ILE A 234 19.51 -1.38 -7.98
C ILE A 234 20.69 -1.30 -8.95
N CYS A 235 20.70 -2.09 -10.03
CA CYS A 235 21.76 -2.05 -11.03
C CYS A 235 21.92 -0.65 -11.64
N LEU A 236 20.82 0.01 -11.98
CA LEU A 236 20.87 1.36 -12.54
C LEU A 236 21.34 2.41 -11.53
N ASP A 237 20.95 2.31 -10.26
CA ASP A 237 21.40 3.23 -9.20
C ASP A 237 22.87 3.02 -8.82
N LYS A 238 23.36 1.78 -8.89
CA LYS A 238 24.77 1.43 -8.68
C LYS A 238 25.67 1.81 -9.87
N GLY A 239 25.07 2.09 -11.04
CA GLY A 239 25.81 2.35 -12.28
C GLY A 239 26.24 1.08 -13.02
N SER A 240 25.83 -0.10 -12.57
CA SER A 240 26.05 -1.40 -13.23
C SER A 240 25.09 -1.59 -14.43
N LYS A 241 25.18 -0.68 -15.41
CA LYS A 241 24.21 -0.61 -16.51
C LYS A 241 24.36 -1.76 -17.51
N GLU A 242 25.55 -2.30 -17.69
CA GLU A 242 25.79 -3.49 -18.50
C GLU A 242 25.08 -4.72 -17.92
N ASP A 243 25.09 -4.89 -16.60
CA ASP A 243 24.36 -5.97 -15.94
C ASP A 243 22.85 -5.80 -16.14
N ALA A 244 22.33 -4.58 -15.94
CA ALA A 244 20.93 -4.26 -16.20
C ALA A 244 20.53 -4.55 -17.66
N LEU A 245 21.40 -4.20 -18.61
CA LEU A 245 21.18 -4.48 -20.03
C LEU A 245 21.15 -5.99 -20.30
N ASN A 246 22.11 -6.75 -19.78
CA ASN A 246 22.20 -8.19 -20.01
C ASN A 246 20.94 -8.90 -19.49
N ILE A 247 20.48 -8.55 -18.30
CA ILE A 247 19.24 -9.08 -17.72
C ILE A 247 18.05 -8.70 -18.58
N LEU A 248 17.92 -7.43 -18.97
CA LEU A 248 16.82 -6.96 -19.81
C LEU A 248 16.74 -7.72 -21.14
N LEU A 249 17.88 -8.01 -21.77
CA LEU A 249 17.96 -8.79 -23.00
C LEU A 249 17.65 -10.27 -22.78
N ASP A 250 18.07 -10.83 -21.64
CA ASP A 250 17.87 -12.25 -21.31
C ASP A 250 16.39 -12.59 -21.07
N ILE A 251 15.69 -11.73 -20.31
CA ILE A 251 14.23 -11.79 -20.15
C ILE A 251 13.55 -11.73 -21.55
N CYS A 252 14.14 -10.99 -22.49
CA CYS A 252 13.63 -10.83 -23.86
C CYS A 252 14.01 -12.00 -24.79
N SER A 253 14.89 -12.91 -24.37
CA SER A 253 15.17 -14.17 -25.08
C SER A 253 14.33 -15.33 -24.60
N GLU A 254 13.98 -15.43 -23.31
CA GLU A 254 13.22 -16.56 -22.81
C GLU A 254 11.76 -16.59 -23.34
N GLU A 255 11.29 -17.78 -23.74
CA GLU A 255 9.89 -18.10 -24.09
C GLU A 255 8.97 -18.12 -22.85
N SER A 256 9.40 -17.57 -21.72
CA SER A 256 8.63 -17.49 -20.49
C SER A 256 7.45 -16.52 -20.66
N TYR A 257 6.33 -17.07 -21.11
CA TYR A 257 5.06 -16.40 -21.40
C TYR A 257 4.43 -15.68 -20.18
N TYR A 258 4.87 -15.98 -18.95
CA TYR A 258 4.13 -15.64 -17.73
C TYR A 258 4.44 -14.25 -17.13
N TYR A 259 5.52 -13.58 -17.54
CA TYR A 259 5.96 -12.33 -16.90
C TYR A 259 5.85 -11.07 -17.77
N TRP A 260 5.45 -11.20 -19.03
CA TRP A 260 5.64 -10.14 -20.03
C TRP A 260 4.47 -9.18 -20.18
N THR A 261 4.42 -8.24 -19.25
CA THR A 261 3.77 -6.92 -19.39
C THR A 261 4.79 -5.87 -19.84
N ASN A 262 4.36 -4.69 -20.28
CA ASN A 262 5.21 -3.51 -20.60
C ASN A 262 6.02 -2.97 -19.38
N ARG A 263 6.15 -3.74 -18.29
CA ARG A 263 6.80 -3.38 -17.02
C ARG A 263 8.29 -3.06 -17.20
N PHE A 264 8.97 -3.64 -18.19
CA PHE A 264 10.41 -3.42 -18.39
C PHE A 264 10.78 -2.30 -19.37
N ASP A 265 9.79 -1.71 -20.06
CA ASP A 265 10.04 -0.68 -21.09
C ASP A 265 10.74 0.56 -20.49
N ASN A 266 10.49 0.88 -19.22
CA ASN A 266 11.12 1.99 -18.53
C ASN A 266 12.65 1.82 -18.45
N PHE A 267 13.13 0.60 -18.18
CA PHE A 267 14.56 0.30 -18.13
C PHE A 267 15.20 0.42 -19.51
N ALA A 268 14.54 -0.08 -20.55
CA ALA A 268 15.00 0.08 -21.93
C ALA A 268 15.14 1.56 -22.32
N LYS A 269 14.18 2.41 -21.92
CA LYS A 269 14.25 3.86 -22.16
C LYS A 269 15.44 4.53 -21.47
N ARG A 270 15.77 4.12 -20.24
CA ARG A 270 16.90 4.66 -19.47
C ARG A 270 18.26 4.20 -20.03
N LEU A 271 18.31 3.06 -20.70
CA LEU A 271 19.54 2.47 -21.25
C LEU A 271 19.81 2.84 -22.72
N LYS A 272 18.81 3.33 -23.47
CA LYS A 272 18.91 3.47 -24.93
C LYS A 272 19.97 4.44 -25.44
N GLU A 273 20.30 5.49 -24.67
CA GLU A 273 21.29 6.49 -25.09
C GLU A 273 22.71 5.91 -25.04
N GLU A 274 22.96 5.02 -24.08
CA GLU A 274 24.28 4.42 -23.84
C GLU A 274 24.45 3.08 -24.56
N PHE A 275 23.36 2.32 -24.71
CA PHE A 275 23.35 1.01 -25.39
C PHE A 275 22.36 0.95 -26.57
N PRO A 276 22.38 1.91 -27.51
CA PRO A 276 21.36 2.01 -28.56
C PRO A 276 21.31 0.77 -29.46
N LYS A 277 22.46 0.15 -29.75
CA LYS A 277 22.54 -1.05 -30.59
C LYS A 277 21.87 -2.27 -29.97
N GLN A 278 21.90 -2.39 -28.65
CA GLN A 278 21.31 -3.51 -27.93
C GLN A 278 19.83 -3.24 -27.64
N ILE A 279 19.47 -2.01 -27.26
CA ILE A 279 18.09 -1.64 -26.95
C ILE A 279 17.20 -1.63 -28.19
N VAL A 280 17.74 -1.33 -29.38
CA VAL A 280 16.94 -1.48 -30.61
C VAL A 280 16.51 -2.93 -30.86
N GLU A 281 17.34 -3.91 -30.48
CA GLU A 281 16.99 -5.34 -30.56
C GLU A 281 15.90 -5.71 -29.56
N TYR A 282 15.93 -5.14 -28.34
CA TYR A 282 14.87 -5.30 -27.35
C TYR A 282 13.51 -4.88 -27.91
N TYR A 283 13.42 -3.66 -28.46
CA TYR A 283 12.16 -3.17 -29.04
C TYR A 283 11.74 -3.96 -30.27
N TRP A 284 12.70 -4.38 -31.10
CA TRP A 284 12.42 -5.20 -32.28
C TRP A 284 11.84 -6.57 -31.90
N LYS A 285 12.46 -7.28 -30.94
CA LYS A 285 11.97 -8.56 -30.42
C LYS A 285 10.59 -8.41 -29.76
N SER A 286 10.39 -7.34 -29.00
CA SER A 286 9.11 -7.02 -28.36
C SER A 286 8.00 -6.81 -29.40
N ALA A 287 8.29 -6.10 -30.49
CA ALA A 287 7.35 -5.96 -31.61
C ALA A 287 7.02 -7.30 -32.27
N LEU A 288 8.02 -8.15 -32.55
CA LEU A 288 7.81 -9.47 -33.17
C LEU A 288 6.92 -10.38 -32.31
N ARG A 289 7.12 -10.37 -30.98
CA ARG A 289 6.29 -11.11 -30.02
C ARG A 289 4.84 -10.64 -30.07
N LYS A 290 4.61 -9.33 -30.10
CA LYS A 290 3.26 -8.74 -30.22
C LYS A 290 2.61 -9.10 -31.55
N ILE A 291 3.37 -9.09 -32.65
CA ILE A 291 2.90 -9.58 -33.95
C ILE A 291 2.52 -11.07 -33.89
N ALA A 292 3.24 -11.91 -33.14
CA ALA A 292 2.94 -13.34 -33.05
C ALA A 292 1.55 -13.65 -32.48
N GLN A 293 0.98 -12.78 -31.63
CA GLN A 293 -0.33 -12.95 -31.00
C GLN A 293 -1.53 -12.89 -31.95
N LYS A 294 -1.35 -12.38 -33.18
CA LYS A 294 -2.37 -12.32 -34.24
C LYS A 294 -3.66 -11.56 -33.90
N LYS A 295 -3.62 -10.65 -32.92
CA LYS A 295 -4.74 -9.76 -32.57
C LYS A 295 -4.44 -8.33 -33.01
N ARG A 296 -5.47 -7.60 -33.45
CA ARG A 296 -5.30 -6.22 -33.91
C ARG A 296 -4.86 -5.29 -32.79
N GLU A 297 -5.34 -5.47 -31.56
CA GLU A 297 -4.82 -4.72 -30.40
C GLU A 297 -3.31 -4.89 -30.21
N GLU A 298 -2.79 -6.12 -30.36
CA GLU A 298 -1.37 -6.42 -30.20
C GLU A 298 -0.55 -5.84 -31.36
N TYR A 299 -1.11 -5.75 -32.57
CA TYR A 299 -0.46 -5.06 -33.69
C TYR A 299 -0.26 -3.56 -33.44
N ARG A 300 -1.19 -2.90 -32.75
CA ARG A 300 -1.01 -1.51 -32.33
C ARG A 300 0.15 -1.35 -31.35
N VAL A 301 0.25 -2.27 -30.38
CA VAL A 301 1.38 -2.30 -29.44
C VAL A 301 2.69 -2.59 -30.17
N ALA A 302 2.70 -3.50 -31.15
CA ALA A 302 3.86 -3.74 -32.00
C ALA A 302 4.29 -2.49 -32.78
N ALA A 303 3.35 -1.71 -33.32
CA ALA A 303 3.64 -0.47 -34.01
C ALA A 303 4.33 0.56 -33.09
N ILE A 304 3.93 0.63 -31.82
CA ILE A 304 4.60 1.48 -30.81
C ILE A 304 6.05 1.04 -30.63
N TYR A 305 6.32 -0.25 -30.45
CA TYR A 305 7.69 -0.76 -30.32
C TYR A 305 8.54 -0.55 -31.58
N LEU A 306 7.98 -0.75 -32.76
CA LEU A 306 8.66 -0.45 -34.03
C LEU A 306 8.96 1.04 -34.19
N LYS A 307 8.09 1.92 -33.69
CA LYS A 307 8.34 3.37 -33.66
C LYS A 307 9.52 3.72 -32.76
N GLU A 308 9.61 3.12 -31.58
CA GLU A 308 10.77 3.29 -30.68
C GLU A 308 12.06 2.79 -31.35
N ALA A 309 12.03 1.61 -31.97
CA ALA A 309 13.17 1.07 -32.70
C ALA A 309 13.61 1.97 -33.86
N LYS A 310 12.65 2.50 -34.64
CA LYS A 310 12.90 3.51 -35.68
C LYS A 310 13.59 4.74 -35.09
N GLY A 311 13.09 5.24 -33.96
CA GLY A 311 13.67 6.39 -33.27
C GLY A 311 15.14 6.18 -32.95
N ILE A 312 15.50 5.02 -32.40
CA ILE A 312 16.90 4.67 -32.10
C ILE A 312 17.75 4.60 -33.36
N TYR A 313 17.29 3.89 -34.40
CA TYR A 313 18.04 3.81 -35.66
C TYR A 313 18.29 5.18 -36.29
N ILE A 314 17.28 6.03 -36.30
CA ILE A 314 17.34 7.32 -37.01
C ILE A 314 18.12 8.37 -36.21
N HIS A 315 17.89 8.44 -34.90
CA HIS A 315 18.34 9.57 -34.08
C HIS A 315 19.55 9.26 -33.20
N LEU A 316 19.75 8.00 -32.80
CA LEU A 316 20.87 7.62 -31.92
C LEU A 316 21.98 6.90 -32.69
N LEU A 317 21.62 6.04 -33.63
CA LEU A 317 22.56 5.28 -34.45
C LEU A 317 22.87 5.95 -35.80
N GLU A 318 22.06 6.94 -36.20
CA GLU A 318 22.11 7.60 -37.51
C GLU A 318 22.07 6.64 -38.73
N ASP A 319 21.58 5.42 -38.54
CA ASP A 319 21.55 4.35 -39.54
C ASP A 319 20.14 4.16 -40.13
N ARG A 320 19.74 5.14 -40.94
CA ARG A 320 18.46 5.11 -41.68
C ARG A 320 18.38 3.95 -42.67
N SER A 321 19.52 3.53 -43.23
CA SER A 321 19.62 2.43 -44.19
C SER A 321 19.20 1.10 -43.58
N THR A 322 19.74 0.77 -42.41
CA THR A 322 19.44 -0.50 -41.73
C THR A 322 17.99 -0.56 -41.30
N TRP A 323 17.43 0.54 -40.77
CA TRP A 323 15.99 0.62 -40.50
C TRP A 323 15.16 0.31 -41.75
N LYS A 324 15.40 1.00 -42.87
CA LYS A 324 14.64 0.81 -44.11
C LYS A 324 14.71 -0.63 -44.59
N LYS A 325 15.91 -1.24 -44.59
CA LYS A 325 16.12 -2.63 -44.99
C LYS A 325 15.35 -3.59 -44.10
N ARG A 326 15.49 -3.46 -42.78
CA ARG A 326 14.89 -4.36 -41.79
C ARG A 326 13.37 -4.24 -41.75
N PHE A 327 12.84 -3.02 -41.82
CA PHE A 327 11.39 -2.77 -41.85
C PHE A 327 10.74 -3.25 -43.14
N SER A 328 11.42 -3.11 -44.29
CA SER A 328 10.94 -3.67 -45.56
C SER A 328 10.90 -5.21 -45.51
N ALA A 329 11.91 -5.84 -44.93
CA ALA A 329 11.93 -7.29 -44.73
C ALA A 329 10.75 -7.75 -43.84
N LEU A 330 10.46 -7.04 -42.75
CA LEU A 330 9.31 -7.32 -41.88
C LEU A 330 7.98 -7.26 -42.65
N LYS A 331 7.76 -6.22 -43.47
CA LYS A 331 6.55 -6.09 -44.30
C LYS A 331 6.42 -7.24 -45.30
N LEU A 332 7.54 -7.69 -45.87
CA LEU A 332 7.56 -8.80 -46.82
C LEU A 332 7.22 -10.13 -46.13
N GLU A 333 7.79 -10.38 -44.95
CA GLU A 333 7.52 -11.56 -44.12
C GLU A 333 6.03 -11.66 -43.78
N PHE A 334 5.42 -10.55 -43.35
CA PHE A 334 4.02 -10.49 -42.96
C PHE A 334 3.07 -9.96 -44.03
N LYS A 335 3.42 -10.06 -45.32
CA LYS A 335 2.65 -9.49 -46.45
C LYS A 335 1.17 -9.89 -46.52
N ARG A 336 0.79 -11.03 -45.91
CA ARG A 336 -0.59 -11.52 -45.86
C ARG A 336 -1.40 -10.99 -44.67
N ARG A 337 -0.78 -10.29 -43.73
CA ARG A 337 -1.41 -9.76 -42.51
C ARG A 337 -1.83 -8.30 -42.72
N ARG A 338 -2.93 -8.08 -43.47
CA ARG A 338 -3.42 -6.72 -43.82
C ARG A 338 -3.59 -5.82 -42.59
N ALA A 339 -4.27 -6.31 -41.56
CA ALA A 339 -4.47 -5.53 -40.34
C ALA A 339 -3.15 -5.09 -39.68
N LEU A 340 -2.09 -5.92 -39.71
CA LEU A 340 -0.78 -5.51 -39.22
C LEU A 340 -0.19 -4.41 -40.10
N LEU A 341 -0.21 -4.61 -41.43
CA LEU A 341 0.32 -3.66 -42.41
C LEU A 341 -0.35 -2.29 -42.30
N ASP A 342 -1.66 -2.25 -42.03
CA ASP A 342 -2.41 -1.02 -41.78
C ASP A 342 -1.89 -0.29 -40.54
N GLU A 343 -1.73 -0.99 -39.41
CA GLU A 343 -1.26 -0.40 -38.15
C GLU A 343 0.19 0.11 -38.24
N ILE A 344 1.06 -0.50 -39.07
CA ILE A 344 2.46 -0.07 -39.24
C ILE A 344 2.70 0.82 -40.47
N SER A 345 1.67 1.16 -41.23
CA SER A 345 1.79 1.85 -42.53
C SER A 345 2.46 3.23 -42.44
N HIS A 346 2.28 3.92 -41.31
CA HIS A 346 2.77 5.27 -41.04
C HIS A 346 4.21 5.33 -40.50
N LEU A 347 4.83 4.17 -40.24
CA LEU A 347 6.19 4.06 -39.70
C LEU A 347 7.28 4.14 -40.77
#